data_AF-A0A1S8WQP5-F1
#
_entry.id   AF-A0A1S8WQP5-F1
#
_cell.length_a   1.000
_cell.length_b   1.000
_cell.length_c   1.000
_cell.angle_alpha   90.00
_cell.angle_beta   90.00
_cell.angle_gamma   90.00
#
_symmetry.space_group_name_H-M   'P 1'
#
loop_
_entity.id
_entity.type
_entity.pdbx_description
1 polymer ?
#
loop_
_entity_poly.entity_id
_entity_poly.type
_entity_poly.pdbx_seq_one_letter_code
_entity_poly.pdbx_strand_id
1 'polypeptide(L)'
;MSVTKLAFIKNPASGLRYSELIQKHLITAMVPFLPLQAEHVRLCIRDVTVQRQVPLTDNLVNFVLDELEWSPENTQLFSVSGCKRVYEKVAFYLQQT
;
A
#
# COMPACT_ATOMS: atom_id res chain seq x y z
N MET A 1 18.62 2.34 13.47
CA MET A 1 17.84 2.98 12.38
C MET A 1 18.77 3.90 11.61
N SER A 2 19.33 3.44 10.49
CA SER A 2 20.17 4.30 9.64
C SER A 2 19.25 5.16 8.78
N VAL A 3 19.13 6.43 9.14
CA VAL A 3 18.42 7.44 8.36
C VAL A 3 19.30 7.78 7.15
N THR A 4 19.07 7.13 6.01
CA THR A 4 19.81 7.40 4.77
C THR A 4 19.35 8.73 4.17
N LYS A 5 19.83 9.83 4.74
CA LYS A 5 19.40 11.22 4.46
C LYS A 5 19.56 11.67 3.00
N LEU A 6 20.38 10.98 2.19
CA LEU A 6 20.85 11.50 0.89
C LEU A 6 20.39 10.71 -0.34
N ALA A 7 20.08 9.42 -0.21
CA ALA A 7 19.82 8.56 -1.38
C ALA A 7 18.48 8.87 -2.07
N PHE A 8 17.41 9.05 -1.29
CA PHE A 8 16.08 9.33 -1.83
C PHE A 8 15.93 10.76 -2.36
N ILE A 9 16.56 11.74 -1.71
CA ILE A 9 16.51 13.14 -2.12
C ILE A 9 17.28 13.37 -3.43
N LYS A 10 18.40 12.65 -3.63
CA LYS A 10 19.20 12.73 -4.86
C LYS A 10 18.66 11.88 -6.01
N ASN A 11 17.63 11.05 -5.78
CA ASN A 11 17.04 10.23 -6.82
C ASN A 11 16.48 11.14 -7.94
N PRO A 12 16.88 10.94 -9.21
CA PRO A 12 16.38 11.74 -10.33
C PRO A 12 14.88 11.73 -10.51
N ALA A 13 14.18 10.69 -10.05
CA ALA A 13 12.72 10.57 -10.09
C ALA A 13 12.01 11.24 -8.88
N SER A 14 12.74 11.80 -7.93
CA SER A 14 12.14 12.46 -6.76
C SER A 14 11.55 13.82 -7.13
N GLY A 15 10.25 14.02 -6.89
CA GLY A 15 9.54 15.24 -7.30
C GLY A 15 9.97 16.53 -6.58
N LEU A 16 10.64 16.42 -5.43
CA LEU A 16 11.16 17.58 -4.69
C LEU A 16 12.63 17.88 -4.99
N ARG A 17 13.25 17.11 -5.90
CA ARG A 17 14.63 17.29 -6.32
C ARG A 17 14.79 18.71 -6.88
N TYR A 18 15.78 19.44 -6.37
CA TYR A 18 16.08 20.84 -6.70
C TYR A 18 15.11 21.91 -6.17
N SER A 19 14.05 21.57 -5.43
CA SER A 19 13.22 22.58 -4.75
C SER A 19 14.05 23.38 -3.73
N GLU A 20 13.70 24.66 -3.52
CA GLU A 20 14.34 25.48 -2.48
C GLU A 20 14.22 24.84 -1.09
N LEU A 21 13.16 24.07 -0.83
CA LEU A 21 12.94 23.34 0.42
C LEU A 21 14.09 22.36 0.72
N ILE A 22 14.54 21.63 -0.31
CA ILE A 22 15.66 20.70 -0.20
C ILE A 22 16.99 21.46 -0.18
N GLN A 23 17.17 22.47 -1.02
CA GLN A 23 18.41 23.26 -1.10
C GLN A 23 18.70 24.00 0.22
N LYS A 24 17.64 24.57 0.84
CA LYS A 24 17.69 25.25 2.14
C LYS A 24 17.60 24.27 3.33
N HIS A 25 17.62 22.96 3.08
CA HIS A 25 17.62 21.92 4.11
C HIS A 25 16.46 22.02 5.11
N LEU A 26 15.28 22.49 4.65
CA LEU A 26 14.09 22.65 5.49
C LEU A 26 13.43 21.30 5.83
N ILE A 27 13.74 20.25 5.08
CA ILE A 27 13.31 18.87 5.38
C ILE A 27 14.41 18.17 6.18
N THR A 28 14.14 17.87 7.44
CA THR A 28 15.11 17.24 8.35
C THR A 28 15.23 15.73 8.14
N ALA A 29 14.13 15.07 7.76
CA ALA A 29 14.08 13.64 7.54
C ALA A 29 13.09 13.28 6.42
N MET A 30 13.43 12.25 5.65
CA MET A 30 12.55 11.63 4.67
C MET A 30 12.27 10.20 5.14
N VAL A 31 10.99 9.85 5.25
CA VAL A 31 10.55 8.53 5.70
C VAL A 31 9.84 7.85 4.52
N PRO A 32 10.55 7.01 3.74
CA PRO A 32 9.92 6.31 2.64
C PRO A 32 9.05 5.17 3.19
N PHE A 33 7.84 5.06 2.64
CA PHE A 33 6.96 3.91 2.90
C PHE A 33 7.17 2.87 1.80
N LEU A 34 7.25 1.60 2.20
CA LEU A 34 7.38 0.49 1.27
C LEU A 34 6.00 0.07 0.73
N PRO A 35 5.93 -0.46 -0.51
CA PRO A 35 4.74 -1.11 -1.02
C PRO A 35 4.32 -2.29 -0.12
N LEU A 36 3.01 -2.57 -0.08
CA LEU A 36 2.46 -3.62 0.79
C LEU A 36 2.44 -4.97 0.08
N GLN A 37 2.91 -6.00 0.77
CA GLN A 37 2.83 -7.39 0.29
C GLN A 37 1.48 -8.03 0.58
N ALA A 38 1.24 -9.21 0.00
CA ALA A 38 0.00 -9.96 0.18
C ALA A 38 -0.34 -10.22 1.65
N GLU A 39 0.63 -10.52 2.52
CA GLU A 39 0.38 -10.71 3.95
C GLU A 39 -0.14 -9.44 4.64
N HIS A 40 0.33 -8.26 4.22
CA HIS A 40 -0.13 -6.98 4.74
C HIS A 40 -1.57 -6.69 4.28
N VAL A 41 -1.89 -7.02 3.03
CA VAL A 41 -3.25 -6.86 2.49
C VAL A 41 -4.23 -7.78 3.22
N ARG A 42 -3.83 -9.01 3.57
CA ARG A 42 -4.66 -9.92 4.39
C ARG A 42 -5.02 -9.32 5.75
N LEU A 43 -4.10 -8.60 6.39
CA LEU A 43 -4.38 -7.88 7.64
C LEU A 43 -5.40 -6.76 7.42
N CYS A 44 -5.27 -5.99 6.34
CA CYS A 44 -6.25 -4.96 6.00
C CYS A 44 -7.65 -5.53 5.72
N ILE A 45 -7.74 -6.70 5.06
CA ILE A 45 -9.03 -7.38 4.84
C ILE A 45 -9.63 -7.77 6.20
N ARG A 46 -8.84 -8.34 7.10
CA ARG A 46 -9.28 -8.65 8.47
C ARG A 46 -9.83 -7.42 9.17
N ASP A 47 -9.13 -6.30 9.14
CA ASP A 47 -9.57 -5.05 9.79
C ASP A 47 -10.92 -4.57 9.21
N VAL A 48 -11.08 -4.61 7.88
CA VAL A 48 -12.34 -4.26 7.22
C VAL A 48 -13.47 -5.21 7.60
N THR A 49 -13.22 -6.52 7.69
CA THR A 49 -14.25 -7.49 8.08
C THR A 49 -14.73 -7.28 9.51
N VAL A 50 -13.81 -6.97 10.43
CA VAL A 50 -14.13 -6.61 11.82
C VAL A 50 -14.95 -5.32 11.86
N GLN A 51 -14.53 -4.28 11.12
CA GLN A 51 -15.25 -3.01 11.04
C GLN A 51 -16.67 -3.18 10.49
N ARG A 52 -16.88 -4.09 9.53
CA ARG A 52 -18.18 -4.37 8.90
C ARG A 52 -19.00 -5.45 9.60
N GLN A 53 -18.46 -6.08 10.65
CA GLN A 53 -19.10 -7.19 11.37
C GLN A 53 -19.47 -8.37 10.46
N VAL A 54 -18.61 -8.67 9.47
CA VAL A 54 -18.78 -9.83 8.57
C VAL A 54 -17.73 -10.90 8.88
N PRO A 55 -18.03 -12.19 8.64
CA PRO A 55 -17.07 -13.24 8.85
C PRO A 55 -15.90 -13.12 7.86
N LEU A 56 -14.68 -13.30 8.36
CA LEU A 56 -13.50 -13.46 7.52
C LEU A 56 -13.49 -14.87 6.95
N THR A 57 -13.64 -15.00 5.64
CA THR A 57 -13.60 -16.29 4.92
C THR A 57 -12.47 -16.30 3.91
N ASP A 58 -11.92 -17.48 3.63
CA ASP A 58 -10.87 -17.62 2.61
C ASP A 58 -11.36 -17.19 1.22
N ASN A 59 -12.64 -17.40 0.92
CA ASN A 59 -13.25 -16.96 -0.34
C ASN A 59 -13.26 -15.43 -0.47
N LEU A 60 -13.63 -14.71 0.60
CA LEU A 60 -13.57 -13.25 0.62
C LEU A 60 -12.13 -12.76 0.47
N VAL A 61 -11.20 -13.38 1.21
CA VAL A 61 -9.78 -12.98 1.17
C VAL A 61 -9.20 -13.18 -0.22
N ASN A 62 -9.39 -14.35 -0.82
CA ASN A 62 -8.89 -14.67 -2.15
C ASN A 62 -9.53 -13.77 -3.20
N PHE A 63 -10.84 -13.54 -3.13
CA PHE A 63 -11.53 -12.60 -4.03
C PHE A 63 -10.90 -11.21 -3.99
N VAL A 64 -10.67 -10.65 -2.79
CA VAL A 64 -10.08 -9.30 -2.69
C VAL A 64 -8.63 -9.30 -3.18
N LEU A 65 -7.85 -10.33 -2.90
CA LEU A 65 -6.46 -10.42 -3.39
C LEU A 65 -6.41 -10.50 -4.93
N ASP A 66 -7.31 -11.26 -5.55
CA ASP A 66 -7.37 -11.43 -7.01
C ASP A 66 -7.86 -10.17 -7.72
N GLU A 67 -8.72 -9.39 -7.06
CA GLU A 67 -9.29 -8.15 -7.59
C GLU A 67 -8.38 -6.91 -7.47
N LEU A 68 -7.24 -7.04 -6.78
CA LEU A 68 -6.25 -5.99 -6.65
C LEU A 68 -5.19 -6.07 -7.74
N GLU A 69 -4.62 -4.91 -8.05
CA GLU A 69 -3.48 -4.81 -8.97
C GLU A 69 -2.17 -5.02 -8.21
N TRP A 70 -1.28 -5.81 -8.81
CA TRP A 70 0.00 -6.22 -8.23
C TRP A 70 1.17 -5.89 -9.14
N SER A 71 2.32 -5.62 -8.52
CA SER A 71 3.58 -5.32 -9.18
C SER A 71 4.72 -6.15 -8.55
N PRO A 72 5.71 -6.60 -9.34
CA PRO A 72 5.75 -6.56 -10.81
C PRO A 72 4.65 -7.43 -11.46
N GLU A 73 4.31 -7.11 -12.71
CA GLU A 73 3.25 -7.82 -13.45
C GLU A 73 3.45 -9.34 -13.40
N ASN A 74 2.34 -10.09 -13.37
CA ASN A 74 2.32 -11.55 -13.24
C ASN A 74 2.85 -12.09 -11.91
N THR A 75 3.09 -11.23 -10.92
CA THR A 75 3.42 -11.63 -9.55
C THR A 75 2.52 -10.91 -8.55
N GLN A 76 1.98 -11.63 -7.57
CA GLN A 76 1.23 -11.03 -6.45
C GLN A 76 2.18 -10.62 -5.30
N LEU A 77 3.28 -9.95 -5.64
CA LEU A 77 4.30 -9.57 -4.65
C LEU A 77 3.93 -8.30 -3.91
N PHE A 78 3.73 -7.18 -4.62
CA PHE A 78 3.39 -5.90 -4.01
C PHE A 78 2.11 -5.32 -4.59
N SER A 79 1.17 -4.94 -3.72
CA SER A 79 -0.05 -4.27 -4.16
C SER A 79 0.26 -2.86 -4.61
N VAL A 80 -0.15 -2.51 -5.84
CA VAL A 80 0.02 -1.17 -6.42
C VAL A 80 -0.74 -0.13 -5.61
N SER A 81 -1.93 -0.49 -5.12
CA SER A 81 -2.78 0.42 -4.34
C SER A 81 -2.66 0.26 -2.83
N GLY A 82 -1.85 -0.70 -2.35
CA GLY A 82 -1.82 -1.10 -0.95
C GLY A 82 -3.21 -1.47 -0.44
N CYS A 83 -3.58 -0.97 0.76
CA CYS A 83 -4.89 -1.25 1.36
C CYS A 83 -6.00 -0.28 0.94
N LYS A 84 -5.70 0.69 0.07
CA LYS A 84 -6.63 1.78 -0.27
C LYS A 84 -7.96 1.27 -0.82
N ARG A 85 -7.93 0.23 -1.66
CA ARG A 85 -9.12 -0.31 -2.35
C ARG A 85 -9.77 -1.50 -1.65
N VAL A 86 -9.17 -2.00 -0.57
CA VAL A 86 -9.66 -3.21 0.14
C VAL A 86 -11.09 -3.01 0.63
N TYR A 87 -11.40 -1.85 1.21
CA TYR A 87 -12.74 -1.57 1.73
C TYR A 87 -13.83 -1.64 0.65
N GLU A 88 -13.56 -1.09 -0.54
CA GLU A 88 -14.47 -1.12 -1.68
C GLU A 88 -14.65 -2.55 -2.22
N LYS A 89 -13.56 -3.32 -2.32
CA LYS A 89 -13.60 -4.70 -2.81
C LYS A 89 -14.35 -5.64 -1.87
N VAL A 90 -14.17 -5.51 -0.56
CA VAL A 90 -14.98 -6.24 0.43
C VAL A 90 -16.46 -5.86 0.29
N ALA A 91 -16.78 -4.58 0.12
CA ALA A 91 -18.17 -4.15 -0.10
C ALA A 91 -18.79 -4.80 -1.34
N PHE A 92 -18.02 -4.85 -2.43
CA PHE A 92 -18.45 -5.40 -3.70
C PHE A 92 -18.66 -6.92 -3.63
N TYR A 93 -17.84 -7.66 -2.89
CA TYR A 93 -18.04 -9.09 -2.64
C TYR A 93 -19.38 -9.35 -1.93
N LEU A 94 -19.66 -8.56 -0.89
CA LEU A 94 -20.89 -8.70 -0.09
C LEU A 94 -22.17 -8.31 -0.85
N GLN A 95 -22.05 -7.56 -1.95
CA GLN A 95 -23.20 -7.22 -2.81
C GLN A 95 -23.50 -8.28 -3.87
N GLN A 96 -22.52 -9.15 -4.20
CA GLN A 96 -22.68 -10.23 -5.17
C GLN A 96 -23.17 -11.54 -4.54
N THR A 97 -23.13 -11.64 -3.21
CA THR A 97 -23.53 -12.82 -2.44
C THR A 97 -24.91 -12.61 -1.83
#